data_AF-A0A089M4X7-F1
#
_entry.id   AF-A0A089M4X7-F1
#
_cell.length_a   1.000
_cell.length_b   1.000
_cell.length_c   1.000
_cell.angle_alpha   90.00
_cell.angle_beta   90.00
_cell.angle_gamma   90.00
#
_symmetry.space_group_name_H-M   'P 1'
#
loop_
_entity.id
_entity.type
_entity.pdbx_description
1 polymer ?
#
loop_
_entity_poly.entity_id
_entity_poly.type
_entity_poly.pdbx_seq_one_letter_code
_entity_poly.pdbx_strand_id
1 'polypeptide(L)'
;MGNPGAAAQLPDYTVYTLASWHKITAMLVGGTLLWAIGCLFYHNGLLSLLLVPGGAYAPRILRDYLHRRRRSALNLQFKQMLFSLSSSLSAGRSVENAFREAVQDLLMLDPEGDSDMISELNIICARMEYGQPVEEALNDFSKRAGMEDVERFADVFSVCKRTGGDLVEIVRRTSTIIGEKLDMQQEIAVSIAQKKFEAKALLVSPLIMVIFMSMTAGDYMEPMYTGAGIVISTLALGLLFLCSLWTSKIMNIPL
;
A
#
# COMPACT_ATOMS: atom_id res chain seq x y z
N MET A 1 8.95 31.57 8.48
CA MET A 1 9.98 31.35 9.52
C MET A 1 10.28 29.85 9.53
N GLY A 2 11.17 29.30 8.71
CA GLY A 2 12.57 29.67 8.52
C GLY A 2 13.40 28.88 9.54
N ASN A 3 13.69 27.61 9.27
CA ASN A 3 14.62 26.82 10.08
C ASN A 3 15.91 26.59 9.28
N PRO A 4 17.02 27.29 9.60
CA PRO A 4 18.31 27.13 8.95
C PRO A 4 19.06 25.98 9.63
N GLY A 5 19.05 24.78 9.03
CA GLY A 5 19.74 23.63 9.61
C GLY A 5 19.47 22.25 8.98
N ALA A 6 18.78 22.16 7.85
CA ALA A 6 18.62 20.90 7.13
C ALA A 6 19.89 20.61 6.31
N ALA A 7 20.94 20.08 6.96
CA ALA A 7 21.86 19.19 6.24
C ALA A 7 20.99 18.17 5.51
N ALA A 8 21.24 17.93 4.22
CA ALA A 8 20.39 17.10 3.36
C ALA A 8 20.12 15.72 4.01
N GLN A 9 18.99 15.61 4.73
CA GLN A 9 18.58 14.38 5.37
C GLN A 9 18.08 13.47 4.26
N LEU A 10 18.70 12.30 4.16
CA LEU A 10 18.32 11.29 3.18
C LEU A 10 16.86 10.86 3.40
N PRO A 11 16.17 10.40 2.35
CA PRO A 11 14.77 10.04 2.46
C PRO A 11 14.57 8.93 3.50
N ASP A 12 13.61 9.15 4.40
CA ASP A 12 13.09 8.13 5.31
C ASP A 12 11.81 7.56 4.71
N TYR A 13 11.87 6.29 4.32
CA TYR A 13 10.75 5.61 3.66
C TYR A 13 9.70 5.10 4.64
N THR A 14 9.93 5.24 5.95
CA THR A 14 9.00 4.82 7.00
C THR A 14 7.86 5.81 7.25
N VAL A 15 8.01 7.07 6.81
CA VAL A 15 7.04 8.15 7.07
C VAL A 15 6.47 8.71 5.77
N TYR A 16 5.14 8.66 5.61
CA TYR A 16 4.43 9.25 4.47
C TYR A 16 3.54 10.37 4.98
N THR A 17 3.86 11.58 4.54
CA THR A 17 3.13 12.79 4.86
C THR A 17 2.08 13.03 3.79
N LEU A 18 0.79 12.86 4.13
CA LEU A 18 -0.27 13.21 3.17
C LEU A 18 -0.42 14.72 3.09
N ALA A 19 -0.43 15.22 1.85
CA ALA A 19 -0.92 16.54 1.53
C ALA A 19 -2.37 16.71 2.03
N SER A 20 -2.64 17.85 2.67
CA SER A 20 -3.93 18.17 3.29
C SER A 20 -5.11 18.14 2.30
N TRP A 21 -4.87 18.39 1.02
CA TRP A 21 -5.88 18.35 -0.04
C TRP A 21 -6.49 16.95 -0.25
N HIS A 22 -5.65 15.91 -0.29
CA HIS A 22 -6.10 14.52 -0.44
C HIS A 22 -6.91 14.02 0.77
N LYS A 23 -6.70 14.63 1.94
CA LYS A 23 -7.50 14.33 3.14
C LYS A 23 -8.91 14.90 3.03
N ILE A 24 -9.02 16.13 2.52
CA ILE A 24 -10.31 16.82 2.37
C ILE A 24 -11.16 16.14 1.30
N THR A 25 -10.57 15.78 0.15
CA THR A 25 -11.30 15.05 -0.90
C THR A 25 -11.79 13.68 -0.42
N ALA A 26 -10.96 12.93 0.30
CA ALA A 26 -11.35 11.65 0.89
C ALA A 26 -12.48 11.80 1.94
N MET A 27 -12.43 12.83 2.78
CA MET A 27 -13.49 13.12 3.76
C MET A 27 -14.80 13.53 3.07
N LEU A 28 -14.75 14.35 2.03
CA LEU A 28 -15.93 14.79 1.28
C LEU A 28 -16.60 13.62 0.56
N VAL A 29 -15.84 12.77 -0.13
CA VAL A 29 -16.37 11.58 -0.83
C VAL A 29 -16.96 10.58 0.16
N GLY A 30 -16.31 10.35 1.31
CA GLY A 30 -16.84 9.47 2.35
C GLY A 30 -18.12 10.03 2.99
N GLY A 31 -18.16 11.34 3.24
CA GLY A 31 -19.32 12.03 3.80
C GLY A 31 -20.53 12.02 2.86
N THR A 32 -20.34 12.26 1.56
CA THR A 32 -21.43 12.27 0.58
C THR A 32 -22.03 10.88 0.37
N LEU A 33 -21.22 9.82 0.35
CA LEU A 33 -21.68 8.43 0.28
C LEU A 33 -22.52 8.05 1.50
N LEU A 34 -22.05 8.36 2.71
CA LEU A 34 -22.76 8.06 3.95
C LEU A 34 -24.07 8.85 4.06
N TRP A 35 -24.06 10.11 3.62
CA TRP A 35 -25.27 10.93 3.55
C TRP A 35 -26.29 10.38 2.55
N ALA A 36 -25.85 9.95 1.36
CA ALA A 36 -26.73 9.35 0.36
C ALA A 36 -27.40 8.05 0.85
N ILE A 37 -26.65 7.18 1.54
CA ILE A 37 -27.19 5.96 2.16
C ILE A 37 -28.21 6.32 3.25
N GLY A 38 -27.92 7.33 4.07
CA GLY A 38 -28.85 7.84 5.07
C GLY A 38 -30.14 8.40 4.46
N CYS A 39 -30.06 9.15 3.37
CA CYS A 39 -31.23 9.70 2.69
C CYS A 39 -32.10 8.58 2.09
N LEU A 40 -31.47 7.52 1.57
CA LEU A 40 -32.17 6.38 1.00
C LEU A 40 -33.06 5.65 2.01
N PHE A 41 -32.56 5.45 3.24
CA PHE A 41 -33.25 4.67 4.27
C PHE A 41 -34.20 5.49 5.14
N TYR A 42 -33.93 6.78 5.36
CA TYR A 42 -34.70 7.60 6.29
C TYR A 42 -35.62 8.63 5.64
N HIS A 43 -35.42 8.94 4.35
CA HIS A 43 -36.10 10.03 3.62
C HIS A 43 -36.06 11.41 4.33
N ASN A 44 -35.21 11.54 5.36
CA ASN A 44 -35.10 12.68 6.26
C ASN A 44 -33.65 13.13 6.32
N GLY A 45 -33.36 14.30 5.75
CA GLY A 45 -31.98 14.81 5.64
C GLY A 45 -31.28 15.05 6.99
N LEU A 46 -32.05 15.24 8.08
CA LEU A 46 -31.51 15.49 9.42
C LEU A 46 -30.88 14.25 10.04
N LEU A 47 -31.50 13.08 9.86
CA LEU A 47 -30.97 11.79 10.37
C LEU A 47 -29.74 11.35 9.56
N SER A 48 -29.73 11.63 8.25
CA SER A 48 -28.59 11.34 7.37
C SER A 48 -27.34 12.15 7.71
N LEU A 49 -27.51 13.34 8.30
CA LEU A 49 -26.40 14.19 8.75
C LEU A 49 -25.56 13.52 9.87
N LEU A 50 -26.17 12.63 10.65
CA LEU A 50 -25.53 11.95 11.78
C LEU A 50 -24.48 10.92 11.34
N LEU A 51 -24.54 10.41 10.09
CA LEU A 51 -23.54 9.49 9.53
C LEU A 51 -22.30 10.19 8.96
N VAL A 52 -22.38 11.48 8.63
CA VAL A 52 -21.30 12.26 7.97
C VAL A 52 -19.97 12.28 8.74
N PRO A 53 -19.92 12.34 10.10
CA PRO A 53 -18.67 12.31 10.86
C PRO A 53 -17.82 11.05 10.61
N GLY A 54 -18.42 9.95 10.15
CA GLY A 54 -17.70 8.72 9.78
C GLY A 54 -16.71 8.92 8.62
N GLY A 55 -16.91 9.93 7.77
CA GLY A 55 -15.99 10.30 6.68
C GLY A 55 -14.60 10.72 7.16
N ALA A 56 -14.45 11.12 8.43
CA ALA A 56 -13.16 11.49 9.02
C ALA A 56 -12.15 10.32 9.09
N TYR A 57 -12.61 9.06 8.93
CA TYR A 57 -11.74 7.89 8.90
C TYR A 57 -11.11 7.62 7.52
N ALA A 58 -11.70 8.14 6.44
CA ALA A 58 -11.22 7.99 5.06
C ALA A 58 -9.75 8.40 4.83
N PRO A 59 -9.23 9.53 5.36
CA PRO A 59 -7.83 9.91 5.15
C PRO A 59 -6.83 8.95 5.80
N ARG A 60 -7.19 8.26 6.89
CA ARG A 60 -6.31 7.24 7.50
C ARG A 60 -6.15 6.04 6.57
N ILE A 61 -7.26 5.57 5.99
CA ILE A 61 -7.26 4.45 5.03
C ILE A 61 -6.41 4.80 3.80
N LEU A 62 -6.60 6.00 3.24
CA LEU A 62 -5.83 6.44 2.07
C LEU A 62 -4.34 6.51 2.37
N ARG A 63 -3.96 7.00 3.55
CA ARG A 63 -2.56 7.04 3.98
C ARG A 63 -1.93 5.67 4.02
N ASP A 64 -2.58 4.74 4.70
CA ASP A 64 -2.04 3.42 4.90
C ASP A 64 -1.99 2.65 3.58
N TYR A 65 -2.93 2.92 2.66
CA TYR A 65 -2.89 2.40 1.28
C TYR A 65 -1.70 2.93 0.47
N LEU A 66 -1.47 4.26 0.47
CA LEU A 66 -0.37 4.88 -0.28
C LEU A 66 1.00 4.44 0.26
N HIS A 67 1.13 4.33 1.59
CA HIS A 67 2.29 3.74 2.25
C HIS A 67 2.59 2.32 1.77
N ARG A 68 1.58 1.44 1.82
CA ARG A 68 1.72 0.05 1.36
C ARG A 68 2.09 -0.02 -0.12
N ARG A 69 1.49 0.84 -0.94
CA ARG A 69 1.80 0.91 -2.38
C ARG A 69 3.25 1.31 -2.63
N ARG A 70 3.74 2.37 -1.97
CA ARG A 70 5.15 2.80 -2.08
C ARG A 70 6.11 1.69 -1.66
N ARG A 71 5.87 1.06 -0.50
CA ARG A 71 6.69 -0.04 0.02
C ARG A 71 6.67 -1.27 -0.90
N SER A 72 5.51 -1.60 -1.48
CA SER A 72 5.39 -2.70 -2.44
C SER A 72 6.16 -2.41 -3.73
N ALA A 73 6.15 -1.17 -4.21
CA ALA A 73 6.94 -0.77 -5.38
C ALA A 73 8.44 -0.86 -5.10
N LEU A 74 8.87 -0.38 -3.93
CA LEU A 74 10.26 -0.48 -3.50
C LEU A 74 10.73 -1.94 -3.37
N ASN A 75 9.90 -2.84 -2.83
CA ASN A 75 10.23 -4.27 -2.72
C ASN A 75 10.33 -4.96 -4.09
N LEU A 76 9.45 -4.59 -5.04
CA LEU A 76 9.52 -5.09 -6.40
C LEU A 76 10.82 -4.65 -7.11
N GLN A 77 11.17 -3.36 -6.99
CA GLN A 77 12.41 -2.82 -7.55
C GLN A 77 13.65 -3.40 -6.87
N PHE A 78 13.56 -3.73 -5.57
CA PHE A 78 14.60 -4.43 -4.86
C PHE A 78 14.86 -5.83 -5.45
N LYS A 79 13.80 -6.61 -5.74
CA LYS A 79 13.94 -7.90 -6.47
C LYS A 79 14.63 -7.71 -7.83
N GLN A 80 14.21 -6.69 -8.60
CA GLN A 80 14.80 -6.40 -9.91
C GLN A 80 16.29 -6.03 -9.81
N MET A 81 16.65 -5.23 -8.82
CA MET A 81 18.04 -4.90 -8.51
C MET A 81 18.86 -6.13 -8.15
N LEU A 82 18.35 -7.02 -7.30
CA LEU A 82 19.04 -8.27 -6.96
C LEU A 82 19.25 -9.16 -8.19
N PHE A 83 18.28 -9.22 -9.11
CA PHE A 83 18.43 -9.96 -10.35
C PHE A 83 19.56 -9.38 -11.23
N SER A 84 19.60 -8.06 -11.38
CA SER A 84 20.69 -7.37 -12.09
C SER A 84 22.06 -7.64 -11.44
N LEU A 85 22.16 -7.46 -10.12
CA LEU A 85 23.38 -7.77 -9.36
C LEU A 85 23.84 -9.22 -9.56
N SER A 86 22.90 -10.18 -9.49
CA SER A 86 23.22 -11.59 -9.70
C SER A 86 23.81 -11.83 -11.09
N SER A 87 23.24 -11.20 -12.12
CA SER A 87 23.69 -11.31 -13.51
C SER A 87 25.09 -10.72 -13.69
N SER A 88 25.31 -9.49 -13.22
CA SER A 88 26.59 -8.79 -13.32
C SER A 88 27.72 -9.49 -12.56
N LEU A 89 27.44 -9.95 -11.34
CA LEU A 89 28.42 -10.69 -10.53
C LEU A 89 28.73 -12.06 -11.15
N SER A 90 27.74 -12.75 -11.71
CA SER A 90 27.94 -14.02 -12.44
C SER A 90 28.83 -13.84 -13.68
N ALA A 91 28.76 -12.66 -14.31
CA ALA A 91 29.64 -12.29 -15.43
C ALA A 91 31.07 -11.94 -14.98
N GLY A 92 31.40 -12.08 -13.69
CA GLY A 92 32.73 -11.80 -13.15
C GLY A 92 33.03 -10.32 -12.94
N ARG A 93 32.01 -9.46 -12.97
CA ARG A 93 32.18 -8.03 -12.69
C ARG A 93 32.45 -7.80 -11.21
N SER A 94 33.15 -6.70 -10.89
CA SER A 94 33.31 -6.27 -9.51
C SER A 94 31.96 -5.87 -8.91
N VAL A 95 31.89 -5.87 -7.57
CA VAL A 95 30.67 -5.50 -6.84
C VAL A 95 30.24 -4.08 -7.17
N GLU A 96 31.19 -3.16 -7.24
CA GLU A 96 30.97 -1.75 -7.54
C GLU A 96 30.37 -1.58 -8.94
N ASN A 97 30.89 -2.32 -9.92
CA ASN A 97 30.37 -2.31 -11.29
C ASN A 97 28.99 -2.96 -11.39
N ALA A 98 28.72 -4.01 -10.62
CA ALA A 98 27.40 -4.64 -10.56
C ALA A 98 26.32 -3.67 -10.04
N PHE A 99 26.63 -2.90 -8.98
CA PHE A 99 25.70 -1.88 -8.48
C PHE A 99 25.45 -0.75 -9.49
N ARG A 100 26.48 -0.31 -10.23
CA ARG A 100 26.30 0.67 -11.32
C ARG A 100 25.42 0.14 -12.45
N GLU A 101 25.60 -1.12 -12.82
CA GLU A 101 24.80 -1.79 -13.85
C GLU A 101 23.34 -1.93 -13.41
N ALA A 102 23.10 -2.25 -12.13
CA ALA A 102 21.76 -2.31 -11.57
C ALA A 102 21.01 -0.96 -11.64
N VAL A 103 21.71 0.17 -11.51
CA VAL A 103 21.10 1.49 -11.75
C VAL A 103 20.64 1.63 -13.20
N GLN A 104 21.48 1.23 -14.15
CA GLN A 104 21.15 1.32 -15.58
C GLN A 104 19.99 0.39 -15.95
N ASP A 105 20.01 -0.84 -15.47
CA ASP A 105 18.94 -1.81 -15.71
C ASP A 105 17.60 -1.32 -15.16
N LEU A 106 17.57 -0.73 -13.95
CA LEU A 106 16.35 -0.15 -13.40
C LEU A 106 15.87 1.09 -14.18
N LEU A 107 16.78 1.95 -14.66
CA LEU A 107 16.42 3.09 -15.51
C LEU A 107 15.82 2.65 -16.85
N MET A 108 16.22 1.50 -17.38
CA MET A 108 15.59 0.94 -18.58
C MET A 108 14.15 0.47 -18.31
N LEU A 109 13.88 -0.02 -17.11
CA LEU A 109 12.53 -0.45 -16.68
C LEU A 109 11.64 0.73 -16.29
N ASP A 110 12.23 1.79 -15.76
CA ASP A 110 11.54 3.01 -15.32
C ASP A 110 12.26 4.27 -15.84
N PRO A 111 11.97 4.69 -17.10
CA PRO A 111 12.68 5.78 -17.76
C PRO A 111 12.47 7.16 -17.12
N GLU A 112 11.43 7.33 -16.31
CA GLU A 112 11.14 8.59 -15.61
C GLU A 112 12.12 8.82 -14.45
N GLY A 113 12.74 7.76 -13.93
CA GLY A 113 13.77 7.85 -12.89
C GLY A 113 13.25 8.33 -11.52
N ASP A 114 11.94 8.47 -11.33
CA ASP A 114 11.29 8.90 -10.08
C ASP A 114 11.17 7.77 -9.04
N SER A 115 11.97 6.71 -9.24
CA SER A 115 11.93 5.52 -8.42
C SER A 115 12.81 5.68 -7.18
N ASP A 116 12.22 5.36 -6.02
CA ASP A 116 12.92 5.39 -4.74
C ASP A 116 14.18 4.49 -4.78
N MET A 117 14.12 3.32 -5.44
CA MET A 117 15.26 2.41 -5.54
C MET A 117 16.39 2.97 -6.40
N ILE A 118 16.08 3.63 -7.52
CA ILE A 118 17.09 4.25 -8.39
C ILE A 118 17.84 5.34 -7.61
N SER A 119 17.10 6.16 -6.85
CA SER A 119 17.70 7.19 -5.98
C SER A 119 18.64 6.57 -4.96
N GLU A 120 18.23 5.48 -4.32
CA GLU A 120 19.01 4.77 -3.31
C GLU A 120 20.26 4.10 -3.86
N LEU A 121 20.18 3.46 -5.03
CA LEU A 121 21.34 2.89 -5.69
C LEU A 121 22.34 3.97 -6.13
N ASN A 122 21.87 5.13 -6.57
CA ASN A 122 22.75 6.26 -6.87
C ASN A 122 23.49 6.75 -5.62
N ILE A 123 22.82 6.81 -4.46
CA ILE A 123 23.46 7.15 -3.18
C ILE A 123 24.51 6.10 -2.81
N ILE A 124 24.20 4.81 -2.97
CA ILE A 124 25.16 3.72 -2.71
C ILE A 124 26.36 3.83 -3.66
N CYS A 125 26.14 4.03 -4.95
CA CYS A 125 27.21 4.20 -5.94
C CYS A 125 28.10 5.40 -5.63
N ALA A 126 27.51 6.55 -5.30
CA ALA A 126 28.27 7.75 -4.92
C ALA A 126 29.12 7.51 -3.67
N ARG A 127 28.58 6.83 -2.64
CA ARG A 127 29.36 6.49 -1.43
C ARG A 127 30.55 5.58 -1.74
N MET A 128 30.38 4.60 -2.62
CA MET A 128 31.49 3.75 -3.08
C MET A 128 32.55 4.56 -3.84
N GLU A 129 32.17 5.56 -4.64
CA GLU A 129 33.12 6.46 -5.33
C GLU A 129 33.96 7.29 -4.36
N TYR A 130 33.39 7.67 -3.22
CA TYR A 130 34.12 8.34 -2.13
C TYR A 130 34.92 7.37 -1.24
N GLY A 131 35.02 6.09 -1.62
CA GLY A 131 35.82 5.08 -0.92
C GLY A 131 35.12 4.44 0.28
N GLN A 132 33.82 4.64 0.46
CA GLN A 132 33.07 3.96 1.52
C GLN A 132 32.81 2.49 1.13
N PRO A 133 32.93 1.53 2.07
CA PRO A 133 32.55 0.15 1.83
C PRO A 133 31.07 0.01 1.44
N VAL A 134 30.80 -0.84 0.46
CA VAL A 134 29.43 -1.11 -0.04
C VAL A 134 28.52 -1.67 1.06
N GLU A 135 29.08 -2.45 1.99
CA GLU A 135 28.38 -3.04 3.13
C GLU A 135 27.80 -1.96 4.05
N GLU A 136 28.54 -0.88 4.28
CA GLU A 136 28.09 0.24 5.11
C GLU A 136 27.00 1.04 4.41
N ALA A 137 27.17 1.31 3.11
CA ALA A 137 26.17 2.01 2.31
C ALA A 137 24.85 1.22 2.22
N LEU A 138 24.94 -0.09 2.03
CA LEU A 138 23.79 -1.00 1.96
C LEU A 138 23.08 -1.13 3.32
N ASN A 139 23.82 -1.17 4.43
CA ASN A 139 23.25 -1.23 5.78
C ASN A 139 22.55 0.09 6.18
N ASP A 140 23.05 1.24 5.72
CA ASP A 140 22.34 2.50 5.90
C ASP A 140 21.02 2.52 5.10
N PHE A 141 21.04 2.04 3.86
CA PHE A 141 19.82 1.88 3.06
C PHE A 141 18.82 0.93 3.72
N SER A 142 19.27 -0.22 4.25
CA SER A 142 18.36 -1.20 4.86
C SER A 142 17.58 -0.62 6.04
N LYS A 143 18.26 0.15 6.90
CA LYS A 143 17.63 0.86 8.03
C LYS A 143 16.62 1.91 7.59
N ARG A 144 16.89 2.65 6.51
CA ARG A 144 15.99 3.67 5.98
C ARG A 144 14.81 3.07 5.20
N ALA A 145 15.01 1.92 4.56
CA ALA A 145 13.95 1.19 3.87
C ALA A 145 12.94 0.59 4.87
N GLY A 146 13.39 0.18 6.06
CA GLY A 146 12.52 -0.42 7.09
C GLY A 146 11.84 -1.71 6.62
N MET A 147 12.49 -2.44 5.71
CA MET A 147 11.99 -3.67 5.11
C MET A 147 12.85 -4.85 5.54
N GLU A 148 12.22 -5.83 6.18
CA GLU A 148 12.85 -7.05 6.69
C GLU A 148 13.68 -7.78 5.63
N ASP A 149 13.19 -7.84 4.38
CA ASP A 149 13.90 -8.52 3.29
C ASP A 149 15.21 -7.79 2.90
N VAL A 150 15.23 -6.46 2.98
CA VAL A 150 16.43 -5.64 2.71
C VAL A 150 17.42 -5.70 3.86
N GLU A 151 16.94 -5.66 5.11
CA GLU A 151 17.76 -5.84 6.31
C GLU A 151 18.47 -7.19 6.29
N ARG A 152 17.72 -8.28 6.05
CA ARG A 152 18.28 -9.63 5.94
C ARG A 152 19.32 -9.75 4.83
N PHE A 153 19.04 -9.16 3.67
CA PHE A 153 20.00 -9.16 2.58
C PHE A 153 21.28 -8.42 2.95
N ALA A 154 21.18 -7.21 3.52
CA ALA A 154 22.33 -6.41 3.92
C ALA A 154 23.22 -7.15 4.94
N ASP A 155 22.62 -7.84 5.91
CA ASP A 155 23.35 -8.62 6.91
C ASP A 155 24.11 -9.79 6.27
N VAL A 156 23.42 -10.61 5.46
CA VAL A 156 24.04 -11.79 4.83
C VAL A 156 25.10 -11.36 3.80
N PHE A 157 24.84 -10.29 3.05
CA PHE A 157 25.78 -9.71 2.10
C PHE A 157 27.06 -9.25 2.79
N SER A 158 26.92 -8.50 3.90
CA SER A 158 28.06 -7.98 4.67
C SER A 158 28.94 -9.11 5.22
N VAL A 159 28.32 -10.17 5.75
CA VAL A 159 29.03 -11.34 6.23
C VAL A 159 29.75 -12.04 5.08
N CYS A 160 29.05 -12.31 3.98
CA CYS A 160 29.58 -13.02 2.81
C CYS A 160 30.78 -12.29 2.20
N LYS A 161 30.69 -10.96 2.05
CA LYS A 161 31.76 -10.13 1.50
C LYS A 161 33.01 -10.15 2.39
N ARG A 162 32.85 -10.10 3.71
CA ARG A 162 33.97 -10.18 4.68
C ARG A 162 34.62 -11.55 4.75
N THR A 163 33.85 -12.63 4.61
CA THR A 163 34.38 -14.01 4.65
C THR A 163 34.88 -14.50 3.30
N GLY A 164 34.69 -13.75 2.22
CA GLY A 164 35.03 -14.16 0.85
C GLY A 164 34.12 -15.28 0.32
N GLY A 165 32.86 -15.31 0.77
CA GLY A 165 31.87 -16.27 0.29
C GLY A 165 31.37 -15.97 -1.13
N ASP A 166 30.50 -16.84 -1.63
CA ASP A 166 29.91 -16.69 -2.95
C ASP A 166 28.77 -15.64 -2.94
N LEU A 167 29.12 -14.41 -3.32
CA LEU A 167 28.17 -13.30 -3.45
C LEU A 167 27.13 -13.56 -4.54
N VAL A 168 27.50 -14.27 -5.61
CA VAL A 168 26.56 -14.62 -6.69
C VAL A 168 25.46 -15.49 -6.12
N GLU A 169 25.82 -16.52 -5.35
CA GLU A 169 24.84 -17.43 -4.76
C GLU A 169 23.94 -16.72 -3.73
N ILE A 170 24.49 -15.85 -2.88
CA ILE A 170 23.69 -15.09 -1.90
C ILE A 170 22.68 -14.16 -2.60
N VAL A 171 23.13 -13.40 -3.60
CA VAL A 171 22.27 -12.46 -4.33
C VAL A 171 21.19 -13.23 -5.10
N ARG A 172 21.58 -14.29 -5.82
CA ARG A 172 20.65 -15.15 -6.58
C ARG A 172 19.59 -15.77 -5.68
N ARG A 173 20.01 -16.38 -4.57
CA ARG A 173 19.11 -17.02 -3.61
C ARG A 173 18.14 -16.02 -2.99
N THR A 174 18.62 -14.82 -2.64
CA THR A 174 17.76 -13.76 -2.11
C THR A 174 16.75 -13.30 -3.17
N SER A 175 17.18 -13.10 -4.42
CA SER A 175 16.29 -12.75 -5.53
C SER A 175 15.20 -13.80 -5.74
N THR A 176 15.53 -15.10 -5.65
CA THR A 176 14.56 -16.19 -5.76
C THR A 176 13.56 -16.18 -4.61
N ILE A 177 14.03 -16.10 -3.36
CA ILE A 177 13.16 -16.10 -2.17
C ILE A 177 12.17 -14.92 -2.20
N ILE A 178 12.65 -13.71 -2.53
CA ILE A 178 11.78 -12.52 -2.64
C ILE A 178 10.83 -12.68 -3.83
N GLY A 179 11.29 -13.28 -4.92
CA GLY A 179 10.45 -13.61 -6.07
C GLY A 179 9.29 -14.51 -5.70
N GLU A 180 9.57 -15.65 -5.10
CA GLU A 180 8.56 -16.60 -4.61
C GLU A 180 7.59 -15.94 -3.63
N LYS A 181 8.10 -15.09 -2.73
CA LYS A 181 7.29 -14.32 -1.78
C LYS A 181 6.32 -13.37 -2.49
N LEU A 182 6.80 -12.60 -3.48
CA LEU A 182 5.96 -11.67 -4.25
C LEU A 182 4.91 -12.42 -5.08
N ASP A 183 5.28 -13.54 -5.68
CA ASP A 183 4.36 -14.36 -6.48
C ASP A 183 3.25 -14.94 -5.58
N MET A 184 3.60 -15.48 -4.41
CA MET A 184 2.63 -15.93 -3.40
C MET A 184 1.73 -14.77 -2.93
N GLN A 185 2.30 -13.60 -2.63
CA GLN A 185 1.51 -12.41 -2.23
C GLN A 185 0.55 -11.98 -3.33
N GLN A 186 0.94 -12.09 -4.60
CA GLN A 186 0.10 -11.78 -5.75
C GLN A 186 -1.05 -12.78 -5.89
N GLU A 187 -0.78 -14.09 -5.78
CA GLU A 187 -1.82 -15.13 -5.80
C GLU A 187 -2.84 -14.93 -4.67
N ILE A 188 -2.37 -14.63 -3.46
CA ILE A 188 -3.21 -14.30 -2.32
C ILE A 188 -4.02 -13.03 -2.60
N ALA A 189 -3.40 -11.98 -3.14
CA ALA A 189 -4.06 -10.72 -3.45
C ALA A 189 -5.17 -10.90 -4.49
N VAL A 190 -4.93 -11.68 -5.55
CA VAL A 190 -5.93 -12.02 -6.57
C VAL A 190 -7.10 -12.80 -5.95
N SER A 191 -6.80 -13.82 -5.14
CA SER A 191 -7.80 -14.63 -4.45
C SER A 191 -8.68 -13.79 -3.51
N ILE A 192 -8.06 -12.88 -2.75
CA ILE A 192 -8.77 -11.96 -1.87
C ILE A 192 -9.56 -10.92 -2.67
N ALA A 193 -9.05 -10.44 -3.81
CA ALA A 193 -9.74 -9.46 -4.63
C ALA A 193 -11.08 -9.99 -5.15
N GLN A 194 -11.12 -11.26 -5.57
CA GLN A 194 -12.37 -11.93 -5.94
C GLN A 194 -13.35 -11.96 -4.75
N LYS A 195 -12.91 -12.38 -3.57
CA LYS A 195 -13.76 -12.43 -2.37
C LYS A 195 -14.24 -11.05 -1.92
N LYS A 196 -13.39 -10.03 -2.04
CA LYS A 196 -13.76 -8.62 -1.82
C LYS A 196 -14.85 -8.17 -2.79
N PHE A 197 -14.78 -8.57 -4.05
CA PHE A 197 -15.80 -8.24 -5.03
C PHE A 197 -17.14 -8.93 -4.71
N GLU A 198 -17.13 -10.23 -4.45
CA GLU A 198 -18.32 -11.00 -4.04
C GLU A 198 -18.98 -10.40 -2.79
N ALA A 199 -18.19 -10.10 -1.75
CA ALA A 199 -18.70 -9.50 -0.53
C ALA A 199 -19.27 -8.09 -0.73
N LYS A 200 -18.62 -7.26 -1.56
CA LYS A 200 -19.15 -5.94 -1.92
C LYS A 200 -20.47 -6.03 -2.67
N ALA A 201 -20.60 -6.98 -3.61
CA ALA A 201 -21.84 -7.21 -4.33
C ALA A 201 -22.99 -7.58 -3.38
N LEU A 202 -22.74 -8.46 -2.41
CA LEU A 202 -23.71 -8.82 -1.37
C LEU A 202 -24.09 -7.64 -0.47
N LEU A 203 -23.14 -6.79 -0.07
CA LEU A 203 -23.42 -5.60 0.75
C LEU A 203 -24.22 -4.52 0.01
N VAL A 204 -24.04 -4.41 -1.31
CA VAL A 204 -24.73 -3.41 -2.13
C VAL A 204 -26.13 -3.90 -2.58
N SER A 205 -26.35 -5.21 -2.67
CA SER A 205 -27.61 -5.80 -3.12
C SER A 205 -28.86 -5.27 -2.37
N PRO A 206 -28.89 -5.17 -1.02
CA PRO A 206 -30.02 -4.63 -0.29
C PRO A 206 -30.32 -3.16 -0.63
N LEU A 207 -29.28 -2.34 -0.87
CA LEU A 207 -29.46 -0.93 -1.27
C LEU A 207 -30.11 -0.84 -2.65
N ILE A 208 -29.64 -1.64 -3.62
CA ILE A 208 -30.24 -1.70 -4.96
C ILE A 208 -31.71 -2.12 -4.87
N MET A 209 -32.02 -3.10 -4.03
CA MET A 209 -33.39 -3.56 -3.84
C MET A 209 -34.30 -2.46 -3.27
N VAL A 210 -33.83 -1.71 -2.27
CA VAL A 210 -34.56 -0.57 -1.69
C VAL A 210 -34.79 0.53 -2.74
N ILE A 211 -33.77 0.88 -3.53
CA ILE A 211 -33.89 1.83 -4.64
C ILE A 211 -34.97 1.35 -5.63
N PHE A 212 -34.85 0.11 -6.07
CA PHE A 212 -35.75 -0.48 -7.07
C PHE A 212 -37.21 -0.49 -6.57
N MET A 213 -37.44 -0.92 -5.33
CA MET A 213 -38.78 -0.91 -4.74
C MET A 213 -39.31 0.52 -4.52
N SER A 214 -38.47 1.46 -4.12
CA SER A 214 -38.89 2.86 -3.95
C SER A 214 -39.34 3.51 -5.27
N MET A 215 -38.75 3.11 -6.41
CA MET A 215 -39.13 3.63 -7.73
C MET A 215 -40.35 2.93 -8.34
N THR A 216 -40.53 1.63 -8.07
CA THR A 216 -41.59 0.82 -8.70
C THR A 216 -42.86 0.68 -7.86
N ALA A 217 -42.74 0.74 -6.54
CA ALA A 217 -43.82 0.55 -5.59
C ALA A 217 -43.65 1.48 -4.37
N GLY A 218 -43.61 2.79 -4.60
CA GLY A 218 -43.42 3.81 -3.57
C GLY A 218 -44.42 3.70 -2.41
N ASP A 219 -45.70 3.49 -2.73
CA ASP A 219 -46.79 3.35 -1.74
C ASP A 219 -46.58 2.15 -0.79
N TYR A 220 -45.90 1.09 -1.27
CA TYR A 220 -45.57 -0.07 -0.44
C TYR A 220 -44.43 0.21 0.53
N MET A 221 -43.54 1.15 0.20
CA MET A 221 -42.40 1.53 1.02
C MET A 221 -42.71 2.64 2.04
N GLU A 222 -43.82 3.38 1.90
CA GLU A 222 -44.21 4.46 2.83
C GLU A 222 -44.23 4.04 4.32
N PRO A 223 -44.76 2.87 4.71
CA PRO A 223 -44.73 2.42 6.10
C PRO A 223 -43.31 2.16 6.64
N MET A 224 -42.31 1.94 5.77
CA MET A 224 -40.91 1.77 6.20
C MET A 224 -40.25 3.08 6.62
N TYR A 225 -40.79 4.23 6.19
CA TYR A 225 -40.24 5.55 6.49
C TYR A 225 -40.95 6.24 7.67
N THR A 226 -41.96 5.61 8.26
CA THR A 226 -42.80 6.20 9.31
C THR A 226 -42.96 5.27 10.53
N GLY A 227 -43.11 5.85 11.73
CA GLY A 227 -43.41 5.11 12.97
C GLY A 227 -42.44 3.95 13.25
N ALA A 228 -42.98 2.72 13.32
CA ALA A 228 -42.21 1.50 13.56
C ALA A 228 -41.26 1.13 12.40
N GLY A 229 -41.54 1.60 11.18
CA GLY A 229 -40.69 1.37 10.02
C GLY A 229 -39.30 1.98 10.17
N ILE A 230 -39.20 3.16 10.80
CA ILE A 230 -37.91 3.81 11.08
C ILE A 230 -37.04 2.92 11.96
N VAL A 231 -37.61 2.27 12.98
CA VAL A 231 -36.89 1.35 13.87
C VAL A 231 -36.36 0.13 13.10
N ILE A 232 -37.18 -0.43 12.21
CA ILE A 232 -36.80 -1.57 11.36
C ILE A 232 -35.69 -1.16 10.37
N SER A 233 -35.81 0.01 9.75
CA SER A 233 -34.80 0.58 8.84
C SER A 233 -33.48 0.87 9.57
N THR A 234 -33.53 1.39 10.79
CA THR A 234 -32.34 1.56 11.64
C THR A 234 -31.70 0.23 12.01
N LEU A 235 -32.49 -0.78 12.37
CA LEU A 235 -31.98 -2.11 12.69
C LEU A 235 -31.32 -2.77 11.46
N ALA A 236 -31.95 -2.67 10.29
CA ALA A 236 -31.44 -3.18 9.02
C ALA A 236 -30.11 -2.50 8.64
N LEU A 237 -30.04 -1.17 8.73
CA LEU A 237 -28.79 -0.43 8.54
C LEU A 237 -27.71 -0.82 9.55
N GLY A 238 -28.08 -1.02 10.82
CA GLY A 238 -27.17 -1.48 11.85
C GLY A 238 -26.58 -2.85 11.53
N LEU A 239 -27.41 -3.80 11.08
CA LEU A 239 -26.98 -5.13 10.66
C LEU A 239 -26.08 -5.07 9.41
N LEU A 240 -26.44 -4.25 8.41
CA LEU A 240 -25.59 -4.05 7.23
C LEU A 240 -24.23 -3.45 7.59
N PHE A 241 -24.22 -2.49 8.52
CA PHE A 241 -22.99 -1.88 9.03
C PHE A 241 -22.14 -2.92 9.78
N LEU A 242 -22.73 -3.72 10.67
CA LEU A 242 -22.03 -4.80 11.38
C LEU A 242 -21.46 -5.84 10.41
N CYS A 243 -22.23 -6.23 9.40
CA CYS A 243 -21.78 -7.15 8.35
C CYS A 243 -20.60 -6.56 7.55
N SER A 244 -20.66 -5.27 7.24
CA SER A 244 -19.56 -4.56 6.57
C SER A 244 -18.28 -4.55 7.41
N LEU A 245 -18.39 -4.25 8.71
CA LEU A 245 -17.26 -4.28 9.64
C LEU A 245 -16.65 -5.68 9.76
N TRP A 246 -17.49 -6.70 9.90
CA TRP A 246 -17.06 -8.10 9.96
C TRP A 246 -16.32 -8.51 8.69
N THR A 247 -16.89 -8.21 7.53
CA THR A 247 -16.27 -8.51 6.24
C THR A 247 -14.92 -7.79 6.11
N SER A 248 -14.85 -6.50 6.47
CA SER A 248 -13.59 -5.75 6.43
C SER A 248 -12.52 -6.35 7.36
N LYS A 249 -12.90 -6.82 8.55
CA LYS A 249 -11.99 -7.46 9.51
C LYS A 249 -11.44 -8.78 8.99
N ILE A 250 -12.29 -9.63 8.42
CA ILE A 250 -11.89 -10.93 7.86
C ILE A 250 -10.97 -10.75 6.64
N MET A 251 -11.24 -9.75 5.81
CA MET A 251 -10.49 -9.50 4.57
C MET A 251 -9.21 -8.66 4.76
N ASN A 252 -8.94 -8.18 5.97
CA ASN A 252 -7.69 -7.50 6.32
C ASN A 252 -6.63 -8.55 6.70
N ILE A 253 -6.12 -9.24 5.70
CA ILE A 253 -4.95 -10.08 5.85
C ILE A 253 -3.72 -9.16 5.74
N PRO A 254 -2.87 -9.06 6.80
CA PRO A 254 -1.59 -8.37 6.68
C PRO A 254 -0.71 -9.17 5.71
N LEU A 255 -0.34 -8.54 4.59
CA LEU A 255 0.61 -9.04 3.59
C LEU A 255 1.95 -8.35 3.79
#